data_AF-A0A0G1VG74-F1
#
_entry.id   AF-A0A0G1VG74-F1
#
_cell.length_a   1.000
_cell.length_b   1.000
_cell.length_c   1.000
_cell.angle_alpha   90.00
_cell.angle_beta   90.00
_cell.angle_gamma   90.00
#
_symmetry.space_group_name_H-M   'P 1'
#
loop_
_entity.id
_entity.type
_entity.pdbx_description
1 polymer ?
#
loop_
_entity_poly.entity_id
_entity_poly.type
_entity_poly.pdbx_seq_one_letter_code
_entity_poly.pdbx_strand_id
1 'polypeptide(L)'
;MPTDTLYGVVGSALKKETVEKIYRLRRRNMKKPMIILINSLSDLDIFDIETSRSQKRVLKKIWPGKVSVVLKCEKPEFEYLHRGENSLAFRVPAEEWLQKFLQKTGPLVAPSANFEGEKPAKTKEEAKRYFGASVDFYVDLGELSSEPSTIIGLDEDGGISILRGRLDNVF
;
A
#
# COMPACT_ATOMS: atom_id res chain seq x y z
N MET A 1 5.42 -11.55 -1.79
CA MET A 1 4.42 -12.37 -1.08
C MET A 1 3.03 -12.03 -1.58
N PRO A 2 2.04 -12.94 -1.53
CA PRO A 2 0.64 -12.61 -1.79
C PRO A 2 0.18 -11.47 -0.86
N THR A 3 -0.75 -10.63 -1.32
CA THR A 3 -1.48 -9.68 -0.47
C THR A 3 -2.99 -9.92 -0.67
N ASP A 4 -3.84 -9.02 -0.18
CA ASP A 4 -5.29 -9.04 -0.43
C ASP A 4 -5.69 -8.69 -1.88
N THR A 5 -4.74 -8.26 -2.72
CA THR A 5 -4.99 -7.91 -4.14
C THR A 5 -4.02 -8.61 -5.08
N LEU A 6 -2.75 -8.26 -5.03
CA LEU A 6 -1.71 -8.79 -5.94
C LEU A 6 -0.54 -9.33 -5.13
N TYR A 7 0.35 -10.11 -5.76
CA TYR A 7 1.65 -10.32 -5.13
C TYR A 7 2.37 -8.97 -5.00
N GLY A 8 2.98 -8.74 -3.85
CA GLY A 8 3.75 -7.54 -3.56
C GLY A 8 5.21 -7.85 -3.21
N VAL A 9 6.10 -6.92 -3.57
CA VAL A 9 7.42 -6.81 -2.93
C VAL A 9 7.20 -5.95 -1.70
N VAL A 10 7.38 -6.53 -0.52
CA VAL A 10 7.07 -5.87 0.74
C VAL A 10 8.32 -5.52 1.53
N GLY A 11 8.23 -4.47 2.33
CA GLY A 11 9.25 -4.11 3.30
C GLY A 11 8.74 -3.03 4.24
N SER A 12 9.42 -2.84 5.38
CA SER A 12 9.03 -1.84 6.37
C SER A 12 8.94 -0.45 5.74
N ALA A 13 7.80 0.21 5.91
CA ALA A 13 7.61 1.59 5.50
C ALA A 13 8.40 2.57 6.39
N LEU A 14 8.78 2.16 7.60
CA LEU A 14 9.48 3.00 8.57
C LEU A 14 11.01 2.97 8.42
N LYS A 15 11.53 2.21 7.45
CA LYS A 15 12.97 2.09 7.18
C LYS A 15 13.28 2.64 5.80
N LYS A 16 13.89 3.83 5.76
CA LYS A 16 14.28 4.51 4.51
C LYS A 16 15.09 3.61 3.59
N GLU A 17 16.06 2.88 4.12
CA GLU A 17 16.93 2.00 3.33
C GLU A 17 16.14 0.85 2.68
N THR A 18 15.13 0.33 3.38
CA THR A 18 14.22 -0.71 2.85
C THR A 18 13.38 -0.15 1.71
N VAL A 19 12.79 1.04 1.91
CA VAL A 19 12.00 1.73 0.86
C VAL A 19 12.86 1.97 -0.39
N GLU A 20 14.07 2.51 -0.23
CA GLU A 20 14.99 2.75 -1.35
C GLU A 20 15.44 1.46 -2.04
N LYS A 21 15.66 0.36 -1.29
CA LYS A 21 15.94 -0.97 -1.88
C LYS A 21 14.78 -1.41 -2.77
N ILE A 22 13.53 -1.22 -2.34
CA ILE A 22 12.34 -1.60 -3.12
C ILE A 22 12.19 -0.75 -4.39
N TYR A 23 12.45 0.57 -4.32
CA TYR A 23 12.42 1.43 -5.52
C TYR A 23 13.43 0.94 -6.57
N ARG A 24 14.68 0.70 -6.17
CA ARG A 24 15.74 0.19 -7.06
C ARG A 24 15.39 -1.19 -7.63
N LEU A 25 14.97 -2.11 -6.76
CA LEU A 25 14.60 -3.48 -7.15
C LEU A 25 13.48 -3.50 -8.20
N ARG A 26 12.45 -2.65 -8.03
CA ARG A 26 11.32 -2.55 -8.95
C ARG A 26 11.57 -1.68 -10.17
N ARG A 27 12.72 -1.00 -10.25
CA ARG A 27 12.99 0.05 -11.25
C ARG A 27 11.86 1.09 -11.28
N ARG A 28 11.34 1.42 -10.10
CA ARG A 28 10.18 2.32 -9.94
C ARG A 28 10.59 3.76 -10.19
N ASN A 29 9.70 4.55 -10.81
CA ASN A 29 9.85 6.00 -10.88
C ASN A 29 9.97 6.59 -9.47
N MET A 30 11.12 7.21 -9.18
CA MET A 30 11.48 7.76 -7.87
C MET A 30 10.53 8.84 -7.36
N LYS A 31 9.74 9.46 -8.25
CA LYS A 31 8.75 10.48 -7.90
C LYS A 31 7.37 9.91 -7.53
N LYS A 32 7.12 8.61 -7.74
CA LYS A 32 5.81 8.01 -7.48
C LYS A 32 5.77 7.30 -6.12
N PRO A 33 5.04 7.83 -5.11
CA PRO A 33 4.88 7.17 -3.80
C PRO A 33 4.35 5.74 -3.92
N MET A 34 4.66 4.89 -2.95
CA MET A 34 4.14 3.52 -2.85
C MET A 34 2.99 3.46 -1.86
N ILE A 35 2.06 2.52 -2.07
CA ILE A 35 0.99 2.24 -1.12
C ILE A 35 1.59 1.61 0.14
N ILE A 36 1.16 2.09 1.31
CA ILE A 36 1.51 1.59 2.63
C ILE A 36 0.33 0.77 3.15
N LEU A 37 0.60 -0.48 3.52
CA LEU A 37 -0.33 -1.33 4.24
C LEU A 37 -0.18 -1.07 5.74
N ILE A 38 -1.31 -0.88 6.40
CA ILE A 38 -1.43 -0.66 7.84
C ILE A 38 -2.43 -1.65 8.43
N ASN A 39 -2.28 -2.00 9.70
CA ASN A 39 -3.17 -2.96 10.36
C ASN A 39 -4.53 -2.34 10.71
N SER A 40 -4.54 -1.07 11.12
CA SER A 40 -5.77 -0.38 11.54
C SER A 40 -5.69 1.13 11.35
N LEU A 41 -6.84 1.80 11.47
CA LEU A 41 -6.94 3.26 11.35
C LEU A 41 -5.99 4.01 12.30
N SER A 42 -5.73 3.46 13.49
CA SER A 42 -4.83 4.02 14.50
C SER A 42 -3.37 4.09 14.02
N ASP A 43 -2.97 3.26 13.06
CA ASP A 43 -1.58 3.26 12.57
C ASP A 43 -1.28 4.51 11.73
N LEU A 44 -2.30 5.30 11.36
CA LEU A 44 -2.12 6.62 10.76
C LEU A 44 -1.37 7.58 11.70
N ASP A 45 -1.52 7.40 13.02
CA ASP A 45 -0.83 8.21 14.03
C ASP A 45 0.70 8.06 13.94
N ILE A 46 1.19 6.92 13.44
CA ILE A 46 2.63 6.68 13.19
C ILE A 46 3.18 7.67 12.15
N PHE A 47 2.33 8.14 11.23
CA PHE A 47 2.68 9.07 10.16
C PHE A 47 2.28 10.52 10.47
N ASP A 48 1.87 10.79 11.71
CA ASP A 48 1.31 12.06 12.18
C ASP A 48 0.15 12.56 11.30
N ILE A 49 -0.72 11.62 10.90
CA ILE A 49 -1.90 11.90 10.07
C ILE A 49 -3.12 11.99 10.96
N GLU A 50 -3.53 13.22 11.25
CA GLU A 50 -4.81 13.49 11.87
C GLU A 50 -5.93 13.43 10.84
N THR A 51 -6.99 12.69 11.15
CA THR A 51 -8.17 12.60 10.29
C THR A 51 -9.37 13.33 10.89
N SER A 52 -10.04 14.12 10.07
CA SER A 52 -11.28 14.81 10.43
C SER A 52 -12.37 13.81 10.83
N ARG A 53 -13.43 14.29 11.51
CA ARG A 53 -14.59 13.45 11.81
C ARG A 53 -15.25 12.89 10.55
N SER A 54 -15.28 13.66 9.46
CA SER A 54 -15.86 13.24 8.19
C SER A 54 -15.00 12.18 7.52
N GLN A 55 -13.68 12.39 7.46
CA GLN A 55 -12.73 11.39 6.95
C GLN A 55 -12.83 10.08 7.72
N LYS A 56 -12.80 10.13 9.06
CA LYS A 56 -12.95 8.94 9.92
C LYS A 56 -14.23 8.16 9.64
N ARG A 57 -15.36 8.83 9.35
CA ARG A 57 -16.62 8.16 8.97
C ARG A 57 -16.49 7.41 7.66
N VAL A 58 -15.86 8.02 6.64
CA VAL A 58 -15.62 7.38 5.34
C VAL A 58 -14.68 6.19 5.50
N LEU A 59 -13.53 6.39 6.16
CA LEU A 59 -12.51 5.37 6.35
C LEU A 59 -13.08 4.13 7.05
N LYS A 60 -13.90 4.31 8.10
CA LYS A 60 -14.57 3.20 8.81
C LYS A 60 -15.55 2.39 7.96
N LYS A 61 -16.04 2.95 6.84
CA LYS A 61 -16.92 2.22 5.91
C LYS A 61 -16.14 1.41 4.88
N ILE A 62 -14.99 1.90 4.44
CA ILE A 62 -14.19 1.27 3.37
C ILE A 62 -13.07 0.37 3.87
N TRP A 63 -12.64 0.54 5.12
CA TRP A 63 -11.58 -0.23 5.74
C TRP A 63 -12.14 -1.12 6.86
N PRO A 64 -11.69 -2.39 6.93
CA PRO A 64 -10.72 -3.04 6.06
C PRO A 64 -11.28 -3.40 4.66
N GLY A 65 -10.45 -3.33 3.61
CA GLY A 65 -10.90 -3.62 2.24
C GLY A 65 -9.89 -3.29 1.15
N LYS A 66 -10.29 -3.54 -0.12
CA LYS A 66 -9.45 -3.35 -1.32
C LYS A 66 -9.44 -1.89 -1.82
N VAL A 67 -9.49 -0.91 -0.92
CA VAL A 67 -9.47 0.52 -1.23
C VAL A 67 -8.25 1.15 -0.58
N SER A 68 -7.45 1.84 -1.38
CA SER A 68 -6.33 2.65 -0.91
C SER A 68 -6.75 4.12 -0.88
N VAL A 69 -6.43 4.83 0.20
CA VAL A 69 -6.82 6.23 0.39
C VAL A 69 -5.58 7.09 0.45
N VAL A 70 -5.52 8.11 -0.39
CA VAL A 70 -4.50 9.16 -0.35
C VAL A 70 -4.90 10.17 0.70
N LEU A 71 -4.05 10.32 1.71
CA LEU A 71 -4.19 11.26 2.82
C LEU A 71 -3.02 12.22 2.83
N LYS A 72 -3.27 13.44 3.29
CA LYS A 72 -2.25 14.49 3.41
C LYS A 72 -1.16 14.05 4.40
N CYS A 73 0.10 14.25 4.04
CA CYS A 73 1.27 13.98 4.88
C CYS A 73 2.43 14.88 4.43
N GLU A 74 2.65 15.98 5.13
CA GLU A 74 3.63 17.02 4.79
C GLU A 74 4.92 16.93 5.62
N LYS A 75 5.07 15.88 6.43
CA LYS A 75 6.18 15.79 7.38
C LYS A 75 7.49 15.48 6.66
N PRO A 76 8.54 16.32 6.80
CA PRO A 76 9.82 16.10 6.13
C PRO A 76 10.47 14.76 6.43
N GLU A 77 10.24 14.21 7.63
CA GLU A 77 10.75 12.89 8.01
C GLU A 77 10.21 11.77 7.11
N PHE A 78 9.04 11.93 6.49
CA PHE A 78 8.44 10.97 5.57
C PHE A 78 8.66 11.31 4.09
N GLU A 79 9.59 12.23 3.75
CA GLU A 79 9.88 12.60 2.36
C GLU A 79 10.32 11.41 1.50
N TYR A 80 11.00 10.44 2.10
CA TYR A 80 11.39 9.20 1.42
C TYR A 80 10.18 8.32 1.03
N LEU A 81 9.02 8.52 1.66
CA LEU A 81 7.76 7.86 1.33
C LEU A 81 6.92 8.72 0.36
N HIS A 82 6.67 9.98 0.71
CA HIS A 82 5.75 10.84 -0.04
C HIS A 82 6.39 11.48 -1.29
N ARG A 83 7.72 11.41 -1.44
CA ARG A 83 8.47 11.82 -2.65
C ARG A 83 8.15 13.24 -3.14
N GLY A 84 7.89 14.16 -2.23
CA GLY A 84 7.50 15.55 -2.52
C GLY A 84 6.01 15.77 -2.85
N GLU A 85 5.19 14.71 -2.91
CA GLU A 85 3.74 14.81 -3.18
C GLU A 85 2.91 15.25 -1.96
N ASN A 86 3.57 15.44 -0.80
CA ASN A 86 2.94 15.87 0.46
C ASN A 86 1.70 15.05 0.87
N SER A 87 1.66 13.80 0.43
CA SER A 87 0.57 12.86 0.64
C SER A 87 1.06 11.42 0.56
N LEU A 88 0.34 10.52 1.24
CA LEU A 88 0.64 9.10 1.30
C LEU A 88 -0.63 8.28 1.06
N ALA A 89 -0.49 7.17 0.35
CA ALA A 89 -1.58 6.24 0.10
C ALA A 89 -1.55 5.08 1.11
N PHE A 90 -2.62 4.90 1.88
CA PHE A 90 -2.74 3.84 2.87
C PHE A 90 -3.80 2.82 2.47
N ARG A 91 -3.70 1.58 2.96
CA ARG A 91 -4.75 0.57 2.88
C ARG A 91 -4.74 -0.30 4.13
N VAL A 92 -5.92 -0.54 4.69
CA VAL A 92 -6.12 -1.59 5.69
C VAL A 92 -6.66 -2.83 4.96
N PRO A 93 -5.85 -3.89 4.76
CA PRO A 93 -6.31 -5.09 4.06
C PRO A 93 -7.31 -5.89 4.90
N ALA A 94 -8.23 -6.60 4.24
CA ALA A 94 -9.25 -7.43 4.90
C ALA A 94 -8.79 -8.87 5.20
N GLU A 95 -7.70 -9.32 4.58
CA GLU A 95 -7.16 -10.66 4.79
C GLU A 95 -6.60 -10.83 6.22
N GLU A 96 -7.21 -11.73 7.00
CA GLU A 96 -6.91 -11.90 8.43
C GLU A 96 -5.43 -12.24 8.68
N TRP A 97 -4.83 -13.09 7.84
CA TRP A 97 -3.42 -13.46 7.97
C TRP A 97 -2.50 -12.24 7.74
N LEU A 98 -2.89 -11.32 6.84
CA LEU A 98 -2.13 -10.12 6.52
C LEU A 98 -2.28 -9.07 7.63
N GLN A 99 -3.45 -8.96 8.24
CA GLN A 99 -3.65 -8.15 9.45
C GLN A 99 -2.76 -8.64 10.60
N LYS A 100 -2.79 -9.96 10.90
CA LYS A 100 -1.89 -10.56 11.92
C LYS A 100 -0.42 -10.34 11.61
N PHE A 101 -0.04 -10.34 10.33
CA PHE A 101 1.32 -10.05 9.91
C PHE A 101 1.68 -8.57 10.15
N LEU A 102 0.79 -7.63 9.82
CA LEU A 102 0.98 -6.20 10.06
C LEU A 102 1.04 -5.85 11.55
N GLN A 103 0.27 -6.52 12.41
CA GLN A 103 0.37 -6.36 13.88
C GLN A 103 1.77 -6.66 14.41
N LYS A 104 2.47 -7.63 13.80
CA LYS A 104 3.82 -8.04 14.21
C LYS A 104 4.92 -7.20 13.58
N THR A 105 4.69 -6.69 12.37
CA THR A 105 5.73 -6.06 11.55
C THR A 105 5.64 -4.53 11.51
N GLY A 106 4.47 -3.98 11.84
CA GLY A 106 4.14 -2.58 11.60
C GLY A 106 3.82 -2.29 10.13
N PRO A 107 3.76 -1.00 9.75
CA PRO A 107 3.41 -0.59 8.39
C PRO A 107 4.42 -1.07 7.34
N LEU A 108 3.90 -1.55 6.21
CA LEU A 108 4.71 -2.07 5.10
C LEU A 108 4.41 -1.33 3.81
N VAL A 109 5.43 -0.90 3.08
CA VAL A 109 5.24 -0.59 1.65
C VAL A 109 4.99 -1.90 0.91
N ALA A 110 4.00 -1.92 0.02
CA ALA A 110 3.62 -3.13 -0.70
C ALA A 110 3.24 -2.87 -2.18
N PRO A 111 4.16 -2.33 -2.99
CA PRO A 111 3.93 -2.28 -4.43
C PRO A 111 3.80 -3.68 -5.05
N SER A 112 3.14 -3.77 -6.20
CA SER A 112 2.99 -5.02 -6.94
C SER A 112 4.34 -5.63 -7.37
N ALA A 113 4.40 -6.96 -7.36
CA ALA A 113 5.58 -7.75 -7.66
C ALA A 113 5.84 -7.83 -9.17
N ASN A 114 6.38 -6.75 -9.72
CA ASN A 114 6.81 -6.59 -11.10
C ASN A 114 7.77 -5.39 -11.21
N PHE A 115 8.51 -5.33 -12.31
CA PHE A 115 9.18 -4.09 -12.72
C PHE A 115 8.14 -3.04 -13.14
N GLU A 116 8.44 -1.75 -12.92
CA GLU A 116 7.55 -0.66 -13.33
C GLU A 116 7.20 -0.76 -14.83
N GLY A 117 5.91 -0.69 -15.16
CA GLY A 117 5.40 -0.84 -16.53
C GLY A 117 5.00 -2.27 -16.91
N GLU A 118 5.53 -3.27 -16.22
CA GLU A 118 5.23 -4.69 -16.50
C GLU A 118 3.96 -5.20 -15.80
N LYS A 119 3.45 -6.36 -16.24
CA LYS A 119 2.29 -7.00 -15.62
C LYS A 119 2.63 -7.51 -14.19
N PRO A 120 1.80 -7.22 -13.18
CA PRO A 120 1.95 -7.78 -11.84
C PRO A 120 1.99 -9.31 -11.85
N ALA A 121 2.89 -9.88 -11.04
CA ALA A 121 2.87 -11.32 -10.79
C ALA A 121 1.58 -11.74 -10.06
N LYS A 122 1.03 -12.87 -10.47
CA LYS A 122 -0.10 -13.57 -9.85
C LYS A 122 0.33 -14.78 -9.02
N THR A 123 1.53 -15.30 -9.26
CA THR A 123 2.10 -16.45 -8.57
C THR A 123 3.49 -16.15 -8.02
N LYS A 124 3.96 -17.00 -7.10
CA LYS A 124 5.35 -16.96 -6.62
C LYS A 124 6.34 -17.13 -7.77
N GLU A 125 6.06 -18.04 -8.69
CA GLU A 125 6.92 -18.37 -9.83
C GLU A 125 7.11 -17.16 -10.74
N GLU A 126 6.03 -16.42 -11.03
CA GLU A 126 6.09 -15.17 -11.78
C GLU A 126 6.91 -14.10 -11.04
N ALA A 127 6.69 -13.93 -9.74
CA ALA A 127 7.50 -13.01 -8.92
C ALA A 127 8.99 -13.41 -8.91
N LYS A 128 9.29 -14.71 -8.94
CA LYS A 128 10.66 -15.23 -9.01
C LYS A 128 11.31 -14.95 -10.36
N ARG A 129 10.56 -14.96 -11.47
CA ARG A 129 11.08 -14.54 -12.79
C ARG A 129 11.51 -13.07 -12.80
N TYR A 130 10.81 -12.20 -12.07
CA TYR A 130 11.22 -10.80 -11.94
C TYR A 130 12.45 -10.62 -11.04
N PHE A 131 12.43 -11.20 -9.83
CA PHE A 131 13.37 -10.77 -8.79
C PHE A 131 14.46 -11.79 -8.45
N GLY A 132 14.36 -13.05 -8.87
CA GLY A 132 15.38 -14.07 -8.67
C GLY A 132 15.86 -14.18 -7.22
N ALA A 133 17.15 -13.96 -6.99
CA ALA A 133 17.77 -13.96 -5.65
C ALA A 133 17.86 -12.56 -5.01
N SER A 134 17.22 -11.54 -5.60
CA SER A 134 17.33 -10.14 -5.17
C SER A 134 16.40 -9.79 -3.99
N VAL A 135 15.57 -10.73 -3.55
CA VAL A 135 14.70 -10.64 -2.38
C VAL A 135 15.06 -11.73 -1.38
N ASP A 136 14.81 -11.47 -0.10
CA ASP A 136 15.29 -12.34 0.98
C ASP A 136 14.54 -13.69 1.01
N PHE A 137 13.24 -13.68 0.69
CA PHE A 137 12.43 -14.88 0.57
C PHE A 137 11.16 -14.66 -0.25
N TYR A 138 10.51 -15.76 -0.62
CA TYR A 138 9.21 -15.77 -1.28
C TYR A 138 8.20 -16.51 -0.39
N VAL A 139 6.95 -16.05 -0.40
CA VAL A 139 5.82 -16.71 0.27
C VAL A 139 4.87 -17.19 -0.82
N ASP A 140 4.41 -18.43 -0.69
CA ASP A 140 3.46 -19.06 -1.60
C ASP A 140 2.14 -19.34 -0.87
N LEU A 141 1.06 -18.69 -1.30
CA LEU A 141 -0.31 -19.03 -0.88
C LEU A 141 -1.19 -19.31 -2.11
N GLY A 142 -0.58 -19.73 -3.23
CA GLY A 142 -1.28 -19.96 -4.49
C GLY A 142 -1.40 -18.73 -5.40
N GLU A 143 -2.23 -18.86 -6.42
CA GLU A 143 -2.46 -17.82 -7.44
C GLU A 143 -3.46 -16.76 -6.95
N LEU A 144 -3.15 -15.49 -7.20
CA LEU A 144 -4.07 -14.38 -7.00
C LEU A 144 -4.65 -13.92 -8.35
N SER A 145 -5.97 -13.94 -8.46
CA SER A 145 -6.73 -13.47 -9.64
C SER A 145 -7.47 -12.14 -9.41
N SER A 146 -7.16 -11.43 -8.32
CA SER A 146 -7.82 -10.17 -7.96
C SER A 146 -7.27 -8.98 -8.77
N GLU A 147 -8.15 -8.01 -9.03
CA GLU A 147 -7.77 -6.71 -9.56
C GLU A 147 -6.94 -5.89 -8.54
N PRO A 148 -6.14 -4.91 -9.00
CA PRO A 148 -5.51 -3.93 -8.13
C PRO A 148 -6.54 -3.17 -7.28
N SER A 149 -6.13 -2.67 -6.10
CA SER A 149 -7.04 -1.83 -5.29
C SER A 149 -7.48 -0.57 -6.02
N THR A 150 -8.70 -0.13 -5.73
CA THR A 150 -9.16 1.22 -6.03
C THR A 150 -8.31 2.22 -5.24
N ILE A 151 -7.91 3.32 -5.86
CA ILE A 151 -7.24 4.43 -5.18
C ILE A 151 -8.17 5.63 -5.21
N ILE A 152 -8.43 6.20 -4.04
CA ILE A 152 -9.21 7.41 -3.89
C ILE A 152 -8.41 8.51 -3.19
N GLY A 153 -8.69 9.77 -3.52
CA GLY A 153 -8.39 10.91 -2.67
C GLY A 153 -9.55 11.16 -1.72
N LEU A 154 -9.24 11.61 -0.51
CA LEU A 154 -10.22 11.94 0.52
C LEU A 154 -9.92 13.31 1.10
N ASP A 155 -10.83 14.27 0.91
CA ASP A 155 -10.69 15.62 1.48
C ASP A 155 -11.15 15.67 2.96
N GLU A 156 -10.96 16.82 3.60
CA GLU A 156 -11.31 17.04 5.02
C GLU A 156 -12.80 16.93 5.31
N ASP A 157 -13.67 17.20 4.33
CA ASP A 157 -15.12 17.16 4.47
C ASP A 157 -15.69 15.76 4.18
N GLY A 158 -14.83 14.81 3.78
CA GLY A 158 -15.20 13.45 3.43
C GLY A 158 -15.61 13.27 1.97
N GLY A 159 -15.36 14.28 1.12
CA GLY A 159 -15.50 14.18 -0.32
C GLY A 159 -14.47 13.21 -0.91
N ILE A 160 -14.93 12.41 -1.88
CA ILE A 160 -14.15 11.35 -2.49
C ILE A 160 -13.88 11.68 -3.95
N SER A 161 -12.62 11.55 -4.35
CA SER A 161 -12.19 11.57 -5.75
C SER A 161 -11.61 10.20 -6.14
N ILE A 162 -11.99 9.66 -7.29
CA ILE A 162 -11.44 8.40 -7.77
C ILE A 162 -10.17 8.69 -8.58
N LEU A 163 -9.03 8.22 -8.08
CA LEU A 163 -7.73 8.37 -8.75
C LEU A 163 -7.39 7.16 -9.62
N ARG A 164 -7.90 5.97 -9.24
CA ARG A 164 -7.78 4.73 -10.01
C ARG A 164 -8.86 3.72 -9.62
N GLY A 165 -9.41 3.00 -10.59
CA GLY A 165 -10.38 1.93 -10.34
C GLY A 165 -11.80 2.47 -10.19
N ARG A 166 -12.61 1.81 -9.37
CA ARG A 166 -14.01 2.19 -9.10
C ARG A 166 -14.37 1.91 -7.64
N LEU A 167 -15.28 2.71 -7.09
CA LEU A 167 -15.79 2.52 -5.73
C LEU A 167 -17.25 2.07 -5.83
N ASP A 168 -17.46 0.75 -5.77
CA ASP A 168 -18.80 0.17 -5.90
C ASP A 168 -19.50 0.15 -4.51
N ASN A 169 -20.68 0.77 -4.39
CA ASN A 169 -21.62 0.66 -3.25
C ASN A 169 -21.06 0.97 -1.84
N VAL A 170 -20.39 2.12 -1.66
CA VAL A 170 -19.85 2.53 -0.34
C VAL A 170 -20.70 3.59 0.39
N PHE A 171 -21.72 4.16 -0.28
CA PHE A 171 -22.60 5.17 0.28
C PHE A 171 -24.07 4.89 -0.03
#